data_AF-A0A2P8KCB1-F1
#
_entry.id   AF-A0A2P8KCB1-F1
#
_cell.length_a   1.000
_cell.length_b   1.000
_cell.length_c   1.000
_cell.angle_alpha   90.00
_cell.angle_beta   90.00
_cell.angle_gamma   90.00
#
_symmetry.space_group_name_H-M   'P 1'
#
loop_
_entity.id
_entity.type
_entity.pdbx_description
1 polymer ?
#
loop_
_entity_poly.entity_id
_entity_poly.type
_entity_poly.pdbx_seq_one_letter_code
_entity_poly.pdbx_strand_id
1 'polypeptide(L)'
;MHPDYPTLDRAQRALELCRDIAACKLYLMRAGDIHALTATLMLPCYLAELERLRLRLGPEEMKRLKEGLRQMASTSSTGCSSHCFKD
;
A
#
# COMPACT_ATOMS: atom_id res chain seq x y z
N MET A 1 1.81 -22.83 11.50
CA MET A 1 2.12 -22.88 10.05
C MET A 1 2.56 -21.48 9.64
N HIS A 2 3.86 -21.24 9.52
CA HIS A 2 4.41 -19.98 9.05
C HIS A 2 4.65 -20.16 7.55
N PRO A 3 3.86 -19.56 6.64
CA PRO A 3 4.10 -19.75 5.23
C PRO A 3 5.44 -19.10 4.87
N ASP A 4 6.35 -19.93 4.40
CA ASP A 4 7.57 -19.49 3.74
C ASP A 4 7.19 -19.11 2.31
N TYR A 5 6.62 -17.91 2.18
CA TYR A 5 6.39 -17.32 0.86
C TYR A 5 7.75 -17.05 0.20
N PRO A 6 7.95 -17.38 -1.08
CA PRO A 6 9.20 -17.07 -1.77
C PRO A 6 9.53 -15.58 -1.66
N THR A 7 10.81 -15.23 -1.66
CA THR A 7 11.31 -13.87 -1.36
C THR A 7 10.65 -12.76 -2.18
N LEU A 8 10.33 -13.02 -3.45
CA LEU A 8 9.65 -12.05 -4.31
C LEU A 8 8.21 -11.79 -3.87
N ASP A 9 7.53 -12.81 -3.37
CA ASP A 9 6.13 -12.78 -2.93
C ASP A 9 5.98 -11.93 -1.66
N ARG A 10 6.96 -11.98 -0.74
CA ARG A 10 6.96 -11.15 0.48
C ARG A 10 7.12 -9.66 0.20
N ALA A 11 7.99 -9.28 -0.73
CA ALA A 11 8.15 -7.88 -1.15
C ALA A 11 6.89 -7.36 -1.84
N GLN A 12 6.28 -8.19 -2.70
CA GLN A 12 5.04 -7.84 -3.37
C GLN A 12 3.89 -7.69 -2.37
N ARG A 13 3.75 -8.62 -1.43
CA ARG A 13 2.74 -8.56 -0.36
C ARG A 13 2.91 -7.32 0.51
N ALA A 14 4.14 -6.95 0.86
CA ALA A 14 4.41 -5.73 1.61
C ALA A 14 4.02 -4.47 0.82
N LEU A 15 4.20 -4.47 -0.50
CA LEU A 15 3.77 -3.38 -1.37
C LEU A 15 2.24 -3.27 -1.45
N GLU A 16 1.54 -4.40 -1.53
CA GLU A 16 0.07 -4.45 -1.49
C GLU A 16 -0.47 -3.89 -0.18
N LEU A 17 0.08 -4.30 0.96
CA LEU A 17 -0.29 -3.74 2.27
C LEU A 17 -0.07 -2.24 2.34
N CYS A 18 1.02 -1.72 1.77
CA CYS A 18 1.25 -0.28 1.69
C CYS A 18 0.17 0.44 0.87
N ARG A 19 -0.35 -0.16 -0.20
CA ARG A 19 -1.48 0.39 -0.99
C ARG A 19 -2.77 0.37 -0.18
N ASP A 20 -3.07 -0.74 0.48
CA ASP A 20 -4.28 -0.89 1.30
C ASP A 20 -4.29 0.09 2.47
N ILE A 21 -3.14 0.29 3.13
CA ILE A 21 -2.96 1.29 4.19
C ILE A 21 -3.18 2.70 3.65
N ALA A 22 -2.63 3.01 2.47
CA ALA A 22 -2.83 4.32 1.84
C ALA A 22 -4.31 4.57 1.51
N ALA A 23 -5.01 3.57 0.97
CA ALA A 23 -6.45 3.63 0.73
C ALA A 23 -7.25 3.85 2.03
N CYS A 24 -6.94 3.08 3.08
CA CYS A 24 -7.56 3.26 4.40
C CYS A 24 -7.40 4.69 4.92
N LYS A 25 -6.18 5.25 4.83
CA LYS A 25 -5.91 6.64 5.25
C LYS A 25 -6.71 7.65 4.42
N LEU A 26 -6.87 7.43 3.12
CA LEU A 26 -7.70 8.28 2.26
C LEU A 26 -9.18 8.23 2.67
N TYR A 27 -9.72 7.04 2.92
CA TYR A 27 -11.11 6.90 3.40
C TYR A 27 -11.32 7.60 4.75
N LEU A 28 -10.35 7.54 5.65
CA LEU A 28 -10.42 8.22 6.95
C LEU A 28 -10.32 9.74 6.85
N MET A 29 -9.64 10.27 5.83
CA MET A 29 -9.55 11.72 5.60
C MET A 29 -10.81 12.29 4.93
N ARG A 30 -11.62 11.46 4.29
CA ARG A 30 -12.86 11.88 3.61
C ARG A 30 -14.04 11.78 4.57
N ALA A 31 -14.56 12.92 5.00
CA ALA A 31 -15.75 12.96 5.86
C ALA A 31 -16.96 12.31 5.17
N GLY A 32 -17.61 11.37 5.86
CA GLY A 32 -18.81 10.68 5.37
C GLY A 32 -18.55 9.50 4.43
N ASP A 33 -17.30 9.03 4.30
CA ASP A 33 -17.00 7.85 3.48
C ASP A 33 -17.59 6.57 4.11
N ILE A 34 -18.33 5.80 3.33
CA ILE A 34 -18.97 4.54 3.79
C ILE A 34 -17.95 3.49 4.22
N HIS A 35 -16.71 3.59 3.75
CA HIS A 35 -15.62 2.70 4.11
C HIS A 35 -14.79 3.21 5.29
N ALA A 36 -15.11 4.37 5.86
CA ALA A 36 -14.35 4.93 6.98
C ALA A 36 -14.33 3.99 8.19
N LEU A 37 -15.47 3.39 8.55
CA LEU A 37 -15.54 2.42 9.66
C LEU A 37 -14.66 1.18 9.37
N THR A 38 -14.78 0.61 8.17
CA THR A 38 -13.96 -0.54 7.74
C THR A 38 -12.48 -0.18 7.76
N ALA A 39 -12.12 1.01 7.27
CA ALA A 39 -10.74 1.50 7.28
C ALA A 39 -10.22 1.69 8.71
N THR A 40 -11.02 2.23 9.63
CA THR A 40 -10.63 2.35 11.06
C THR A 40 -10.30 1.00 11.67
N LEU A 41 -11.11 -0.02 11.37
CA LEU A 41 -10.95 -1.35 11.94
C LEU A 41 -9.79 -2.13 11.30
N MET A 42 -9.60 -2.00 9.99
CA MET A 42 -8.60 -2.76 9.24
C MET A 42 -7.20 -2.14 9.28
N LEU A 43 -7.09 -0.80 9.40
CA LEU A 43 -5.81 -0.11 9.43
C LEU A 43 -4.82 -0.67 10.47
N PRO A 44 -5.18 -0.89 11.76
CA PRO A 44 -4.25 -1.48 12.71
C PRO A 44 -3.81 -2.90 12.32
N CYS A 45 -4.70 -3.71 11.72
CA CYS A 45 -4.38 -5.05 11.26
C CYS A 45 -3.35 -5.03 10.13
N TYR A 46 -3.54 -4.18 9.14
CA TYR A 46 -2.59 -4.04 8.03
C TYR A 46 -1.23 -3.50 8.47
N LEU A 47 -1.22 -2.55 9.42
CA LEU A 47 0.04 -2.04 10.02
C LEU A 47 0.81 -3.15 10.74
N ALA A 48 0.13 -3.98 11.53
CA ALA A 48 0.74 -5.11 12.22
C ALA A 48 1.27 -6.18 11.25
N GLU A 49 0.54 -6.49 10.18
CA GLU A 49 0.99 -7.42 9.14
C GLU A 49 2.23 -6.90 8.40
N LEU A 50 2.23 -5.61 8.05
CA LEU A 50 3.35 -4.97 7.39
C LEU A 50 4.60 -4.97 8.29
N GLU A 51 4.45 -4.71 9.59
CA GLU A 51 5.57 -4.76 10.53
C GLU A 51 6.16 -6.17 10.62
N ARG A 52 5.31 -7.20 10.72
CA ARG A 52 5.74 -8.61 10.72
C ARG A 52 6.49 -8.98 9.43
N LEU A 53 6.01 -8.52 8.27
CA LEU A 53 6.69 -8.74 6.99
C LEU A 53 8.01 -7.98 6.92
N ARG A 54 8.07 -6.73 7.41
CA ARG A 54 9.29 -5.90 7.45
C ARG A 54 10.42 -6.59 8.21
N LEU A 55 10.11 -7.28 9.31
CA LEU A 55 11.10 -8.02 10.09
C LEU A 55 11.63 -9.27 9.37
N ARG A 56 10.91 -9.79 8.37
CA ARG A 56 11.28 -10.98 7.59
C ARG A 56 11.91 -10.66 6.23
N LEU A 57 11.81 -9.40 5.79
CA LEU A 57 12.33 -8.94 4.51
C LEU A 57 13.87 -8.87 4.53
N GLY A 58 14.51 -9.63 3.64
CA GLY A 58 15.94 -9.50 3.38
C GLY A 58 16.31 -8.21 2.64
N PRO A 59 17.62 -7.89 2.50
CA PRO A 59 18.09 -6.64 1.88
C PRO A 59 17.62 -6.47 0.43
N GLU A 60 17.62 -7.56 -0.35
CA GLU A 60 17.17 -7.58 -1.74
C GLU A 60 15.65 -7.40 -1.88
N GLU A 61 14.88 -7.92 -0.94
CA GLU A 61 13.42 -7.76 -0.90
C GLU A 61 13.05 -6.34 -0.47
N MET A 62 13.76 -5.80 0.53
CA MET A 62 13.62 -4.42 0.98
C MET A 62 13.94 -3.41 -0.13
N LYS A 63 14.97 -3.68 -0.94
CA LYS A 63 15.30 -2.86 -2.11
C LYS A 63 14.15 -2.85 -3.13
N ARG A 64 13.57 -4.02 -3.43
CA ARG A 64 12.40 -4.14 -4.33
C ARG A 64 11.17 -3.42 -3.78
N LEU A 65 10.89 -3.55 -2.48
CA LEU A 65 9.80 -2.84 -1.82
C LEU A 65 9.97 -1.32 -1.95
N LYS A 66 11.17 -0.79 -1.65
CA LYS A 66 11.48 0.64 -1.80
C LYS A 66 11.28 1.11 -3.24
N GLU A 67 11.71 0.31 -4.22
CA GLU A 67 11.53 0.63 -5.63
C GLU A 67 10.05 0.66 -6.02
N GLY A 68 9.26 -0.33 -5.59
CA GLY A 68 7.80 -0.34 -5.82
C GLY A 68 7.09 0.86 -5.17
N LEU A 69 7.51 1.27 -3.96
CA LEU A 69 6.99 2.47 -3.29
C LEU A 69 7.35 3.75 -4.06
N ARG A 70 8.57 3.86 -4.61
CA ARG A 70 8.96 4.99 -5.46
C ARG A 70 8.09 5.07 -6.71
N GLN A 71 7.85 3.95 -7.39
CA GLN A 71 6.99 3.91 -8.57
C GLN A 71 5.55 4.34 -8.24
N MET A 72 5.00 3.87 -7.12
CA MET A 72 3.68 4.27 -6.65
C MET A 72 3.57 5.80 -6.45
N ALA A 73 4.57 6.40 -5.78
CA ALA A 73 4.63 7.85 -5.59
C ALA A 73 4.80 8.63 -6.92
N SER A 74 5.54 8.07 -7.88
CA SER A 74 5.68 8.68 -9.20
C SER A 74 4.38 8.64 -10.01
N THR A 75 3.58 7.58 -9.91
CA THR A 75 2.28 7.49 -10.62
C THR A 75 1.24 8.49 -10.14
N SER A 76 1.32 8.93 -8.88
CA SER A 76 0.45 10.00 -8.36
C SER A 76 0.80 11.40 -8.90
N SER A 77 1.97 11.58 -9.53
CA SER A 77 2.41 12.87 -10.08
C SER A 77 2.06 13.07 -11.56
N THR A 78 1.64 12.02 -12.28
CA THR A 78 1.30 12.10 -13.72
C THR A 78 -0.21 12.20 -13.97
N GLY A 79 -0.98 12.62 -12.96
CA GLY A 79 -2.44 12.83 -13.04
C GLY A 79 -2.86 14.22 -13.53
N CYS A 80 -2.05 14.89 -14.36
CA CYS A 80 -2.45 16.10 -15.07
C CYS A 80 -2.13 15.93 -16.57
N SER A 81 -2.70 14.91 -17.19
CA SER A 81 -2.95 14.97 -18.64
C SER A 81 -4.30 15.66 -18.81
N SER A 82 -4.21 16.96 -19.05
CA SER A 82 -5.27 17.85 -19.51
C SER A 82 -5.99 17.24 -20.72
N HIS A 83 -7.06 16.47 -20.50
CA HIS A 83 -7.93 16.04 -21.59
C HIS A 83 -9.36 15.78 -21.10
N CYS A 84 -10.01 16.81 -20.55
CA CYS A 84 -11.47 16.90 -20.49
C CYS A 84 -11.88 18.35 -20.77
N PHE A 85 -11.80 18.79 -22.02
CA PHE A 85 -12.54 19.97 -22.48
C PHE A 85 -13.11 19.71 -23.89
N LYS A 86 -14.33 19.19 -23.88
CA LYS A 86 -15.38 19.11 -24.90
C LYS A 86 -16.53 18.47 -24.12
N ASP A 87 -17.65 19.13 -23.87
CA ASP A 87 -18.51 19.88 -24.78
C ASP A 87 -19.06 21.18 -24.17
#